data_AF-A0A0G1AMK7-F1
#
_entry.id   AF-A0A0G1AMK7-F1
#
_cell.length_a   1.000
_cell.length_b   1.000
_cell.length_c   1.000
_cell.angle_alpha   90.00
_cell.angle_beta   90.00
_cell.angle_gamma   90.00
#
_symmetry.space_group_name_H-M   'P 1'
#
loop_
_entity.id
_entity.type
_entity.pdbx_description
1 polymer ?
#
loop_
_entity_poly.entity_id
_entity_poly.type
_entity_poly.pdbx_seq_one_letter_code
_entity_poly.pdbx_strand_id
1 'polypeptide(L)'
;MMNQISNGVKKILLISLIFCIILPNIARSETALSGRILLQVEDNGQAWYISPGDEKKYGLGKPDDAFILMRQLGVGISNEDLAKIPVGFSTNNNLDSDADWLDDNLEIAIGTDKNKKDTDADGYDDKIELTSGYNPLGAGKQAIDARFTQNNAGKIFLQVKKNGEAWYLEPITQKRYFLGRPSDAFQVMRTFGLGITNADLEKIPADQPPVAIIIPPLTDPIITPAENTLSLAAAAIRAASAASAVSYFTPNMHKPIEYSMEHMSKESLLILANILSGSTLKSSTATKKTYANEVYFQGEKHTVRFHVEKQPDEEWLMTNL
;
A
#
# COMPACT_ATOMS: atom_id res chain seq x y z
N MET A 1 6.81 -97.33 -30.68
CA MET A 1 7.81 -96.78 -31.62
C MET A 1 7.51 -95.30 -31.80
N MET A 2 8.41 -94.34 -31.83
CA MET A 2 9.81 -94.17 -31.43
C MET A 2 10.12 -92.68 -31.71
N ASN A 3 11.13 -92.13 -31.05
CA ASN A 3 11.85 -90.87 -31.32
C ASN A 3 11.20 -89.54 -30.86
N GLN A 4 11.75 -88.79 -29.90
CA GLN A 4 13.14 -88.31 -29.61
C GLN A 4 13.63 -87.15 -30.51
N ILE A 5 13.90 -86.02 -29.81
CA ILE A 5 15.04 -85.08 -29.89
C ILE A 5 15.13 -84.11 -31.08
N SER A 6 15.18 -82.81 -30.75
CA SER A 6 16.31 -81.89 -31.03
C SER A 6 15.93 -80.45 -30.63
N ASN A 7 16.38 -79.97 -29.46
CA ASN A 7 17.53 -79.07 -29.26
C ASN A 7 17.43 -77.67 -29.91
N GLY A 8 17.23 -76.67 -29.05
CA GLY A 8 17.34 -75.25 -29.40
C GLY A 8 17.23 -74.37 -28.16
N VAL A 9 18.22 -74.46 -27.26
CA VAL A 9 18.37 -73.56 -26.10
C VAL A 9 18.50 -72.12 -26.59
N LYS A 10 17.43 -71.32 -26.47
CA LYS A 10 17.53 -69.86 -26.45
C LYS A 10 17.40 -69.41 -25.01
N LYS A 11 18.54 -69.02 -24.44
CA LYS A 11 18.65 -68.26 -23.18
C LYS A 11 17.73 -67.05 -23.26
N ILE A 12 16.58 -67.11 -22.58
CA ILE A 12 15.77 -65.91 -22.31
C ILE A 12 16.31 -65.36 -20.99
N LEU A 13 17.14 -64.33 -21.16
CA LEU A 13 17.68 -63.51 -20.09
C LEU A 13 16.50 -62.84 -19.37
N LEU A 14 16.20 -63.31 -18.17
CA LEU A 14 15.22 -62.71 -17.27
C LEU A 14 15.85 -61.40 -16.73
N ILE A 15 15.76 -60.31 -17.49
CA ILE A 15 16.10 -58.98 -17.00
C ILE A 15 14.96 -58.57 -16.06
N SER A 16 15.19 -58.76 -14.77
CA SER A 16 14.43 -58.12 -13.70
C SER A 16 14.65 -56.61 -13.80
N LEU A 17 13.86 -55.94 -14.66
CA LEU A 17 13.78 -54.49 -14.69
C LEU A 17 13.01 -54.06 -13.44
N ILE A 18 13.75 -53.83 -12.35
CA ILE A 18 13.28 -53.02 -11.23
C ILE A 18 13.02 -51.64 -11.83
N PHE A 19 11.78 -51.42 -12.27
CA PHE A 19 11.28 -50.10 -12.58
C PHE A 19 11.06 -49.42 -11.23
N CYS A 20 12.16 -48.95 -10.64
CA CYS A 20 12.10 -47.96 -9.60
C CYS A 20 11.50 -46.74 -10.27
N ILE A 21 10.18 -46.57 -10.14
CA ILE A 21 9.48 -45.35 -10.50
C ILE A 21 10.09 -44.29 -9.58
N ILE A 22 11.16 -43.66 -10.05
CA ILE A 22 11.59 -42.37 -9.53
C ILE A 22 10.47 -41.43 -9.97
N LEU A 23 9.42 -41.36 -9.15
CA LEU A 23 8.54 -40.21 -9.19
C LEU A 23 9.50 -39.02 -9.05
N PRO A 24 9.54 -38.07 -10.00
CA PRO A 24 10.18 -36.82 -9.68
C PRO A 24 9.52 -36.36 -8.39
N ASN A 25 10.31 -36.13 -7.35
CA ASN A 25 9.88 -35.28 -6.26
C ASN A 25 9.44 -33.99 -6.95
N ILE A 26 8.15 -33.85 -7.21
CA ILE A 26 7.56 -32.54 -7.44
C ILE A 26 7.82 -31.90 -6.09
N ALA A 27 8.93 -31.15 -6.03
CA ALA A 27 9.18 -30.24 -4.94
C ALA A 27 7.87 -29.48 -4.81
N ARG A 28 7.14 -29.78 -3.73
CA ARG A 28 6.03 -28.96 -3.31
C ARG A 28 6.66 -27.59 -3.22
N SER A 29 6.35 -26.71 -4.19
CA SER A 29 6.76 -25.33 -4.08
C SER A 29 6.19 -24.91 -2.74
N GLU A 30 7.04 -24.77 -1.73
CA GLU A 30 6.67 -23.96 -0.60
C GLU A 30 6.29 -22.65 -1.25
N THR A 31 4.99 -22.34 -1.26
CA THR A 31 4.51 -21.09 -1.82
C THR A 31 5.25 -20.03 -1.04
N ALA A 32 6.20 -19.35 -1.68
CA ALA A 32 7.04 -18.37 -1.00
C ALA A 32 6.10 -17.36 -0.34
N LEU A 33 6.04 -17.43 0.99
CA LEU A 33 5.22 -16.53 1.81
C LEU A 33 5.84 -15.13 1.84
N SER A 34 7.11 -15.02 1.46
CA SER A 34 7.82 -13.76 1.22
C SER A 34 6.98 -12.80 0.38
N GLY A 35 6.76 -11.61 0.93
CA GLY A 35 6.00 -10.54 0.30
C GLY A 35 4.48 -10.71 0.29
N ARG A 36 3.95 -11.77 0.92
CA ARG A 36 2.51 -11.99 1.02
C ARG A 36 1.92 -11.29 2.22
N ILE A 37 0.65 -10.95 2.08
CA ILE A 37 -0.24 -10.65 3.20
C ILE A 37 -0.93 -11.97 3.58
N LEU A 38 -0.86 -12.33 4.86
CA LEU A 38 -1.42 -13.56 5.42
C LEU A 38 -2.57 -13.22 6.37
N LEU A 39 -3.61 -14.04 6.37
CA LEU A 39 -4.75 -13.94 7.27
C LEU A 39 -4.78 -15.17 8.17
N GLN A 40 -4.66 -14.97 9.46
CA GLN A 40 -4.70 -16.04 10.45
C GLN A 40 -6.14 -16.53 10.63
N VAL A 41 -6.46 -17.72 10.11
CA VAL A 41 -7.86 -18.19 10.00
C VAL A 41 -8.37 -18.99 11.20
N GLU A 42 -7.48 -19.41 12.10
CA GLU A 42 -7.81 -20.25 13.27
C GLU A 42 -7.98 -19.43 14.57
N ASP A 43 -7.85 -18.11 14.49
CA ASP A 43 -8.00 -17.15 15.60
C ASP A 43 -8.91 -15.97 15.19
N ASN A 44 -8.70 -14.77 15.72
CA ASN A 44 -9.53 -13.57 15.47
C ASN A 44 -9.32 -12.94 14.08
N GLY A 45 -8.75 -13.64 13.11
CA GLY A 45 -8.59 -13.12 11.75
C GLY A 45 -7.47 -12.08 11.58
N GLN A 46 -6.42 -12.13 12.40
CA GLN A 46 -5.32 -11.17 12.33
C GLN A 46 -4.60 -11.21 10.98
N ALA A 47 -4.21 -10.04 10.48
CA ALA A 47 -3.45 -9.91 9.25
C ALA A 47 -1.95 -9.73 9.54
N TRP A 48 -1.12 -10.32 8.69
CA TRP A 48 0.34 -10.31 8.79
C TRP A 48 0.96 -10.02 7.43
N TYR A 49 2.04 -9.24 7.39
CA TYR A 49 2.84 -9.07 6.18
C TYR A 49 4.20 -9.73 6.37
N ILE A 50 4.63 -10.51 5.38
CA ILE A 50 5.96 -11.14 5.38
C ILE A 50 6.90 -10.27 4.56
N SER A 51 7.85 -9.60 5.19
CA SER A 51 8.78 -8.71 4.51
C SER A 51 9.71 -9.50 3.59
N PRO A 52 9.81 -9.17 2.28
CA PRO A 52 10.79 -9.80 1.40
C PRO A 52 12.25 -9.47 1.74
N GLY A 53 12.48 -8.45 2.57
CA GLY A 53 13.84 -8.01 2.92
C GLY A 53 14.49 -8.85 4.01
N ASP A 54 13.70 -9.31 4.98
CA ASP A 54 14.17 -10.00 6.19
C ASP A 54 13.46 -11.33 6.45
N GLU A 55 12.45 -11.68 5.65
CA GLU A 55 11.61 -12.88 5.76
C GLU A 55 10.85 -13.02 7.08
N LYS A 56 10.68 -11.91 7.82
CA LYS A 56 9.96 -11.88 9.09
C LYS A 56 8.51 -11.46 8.89
N LYS A 57 7.65 -11.93 9.80
CA LYS A 57 6.24 -11.53 9.87
C LYS A 57 6.06 -10.27 10.72
N TYR A 58 5.28 -9.34 10.21
CA TYR A 58 4.87 -8.12 10.88
C TYR A 58 3.35 -8.08 11.00
N GLY A 59 2.83 -7.91 12.21
CA GLY A 59 1.39 -7.85 12.46
C GLY A 59 0.80 -6.54 11.92
N LEU A 60 -0.15 -6.63 11.01
CA LEU A 60 -0.77 -5.47 10.38
C LEU A 60 -1.84 -4.83 11.26
N GLY A 61 -2.38 -5.53 12.26
CA GLY A 61 -3.30 -4.94 13.23
C GLY A 61 -4.58 -4.39 12.59
N LYS A 62 -5.01 -3.20 13.02
CA LYS A 62 -6.16 -2.49 12.44
C LYS A 62 -5.75 -1.79 11.12
N PRO A 63 -6.71 -1.37 10.28
CA PRO A 63 -6.40 -0.67 9.02
C PRO A 63 -5.42 0.51 9.15
N ASP A 64 -5.55 1.31 10.20
CA ASP A 64 -4.67 2.47 10.44
C ASP A 64 -3.25 2.03 10.84
N ASP A 65 -3.14 0.98 11.67
CA ASP A 65 -1.86 0.40 12.08
C ASP A 65 -1.15 -0.23 10.88
N ALA A 66 -1.90 -0.93 10.03
CA ALA A 66 -1.42 -1.55 8.82
C ALA A 66 -0.85 -0.49 7.87
N PHE A 67 -1.55 0.62 7.68
CA PHE A 67 -1.09 1.73 6.84
C PHE A 67 0.24 2.30 7.32
N ILE A 68 0.40 2.53 8.63
CA ILE A 68 1.66 3.04 9.21
C ILE A 68 2.78 2.02 9.02
N LEU A 69 2.53 0.76 9.37
CA LEU A 69 3.51 -0.31 9.29
C LEU A 69 3.96 -0.55 7.85
N MET A 70 3.00 -0.59 6.91
CA MET A 70 3.30 -0.76 5.49
C MET A 70 4.19 0.35 4.96
N ARG A 71 3.96 1.59 5.39
CA ARG A 71 4.85 2.71 5.05
C ARG A 71 6.23 2.57 5.70
N GLN A 72 6.32 2.13 6.95
CA GLN A 72 7.62 1.91 7.63
C GLN A 72 8.46 0.82 6.96
N LEU A 73 7.82 -0.23 6.47
CA LEU A 73 8.47 -1.32 5.73
C LEU A 73 8.70 -1.00 4.25
N GLY A 74 8.24 0.18 3.82
CA GLY A 74 8.28 0.60 2.43
C GLY A 74 9.69 0.96 1.98
N VAL A 75 10.05 0.49 0.78
CA VAL A 75 11.31 0.82 0.11
C VAL A 75 11.09 2.01 -0.81
N GLY A 76 11.96 3.01 -0.75
CA GLY A 76 11.89 4.16 -1.66
C GLY A 76 12.00 3.74 -3.13
N ILE A 77 11.17 4.32 -4.00
CA ILE A 77 11.20 4.12 -5.44
C ILE A 77 11.01 5.43 -6.20
N SER A 78 11.67 5.55 -7.35
CA SER A 78 11.48 6.66 -8.28
C SER A 78 10.16 6.52 -9.06
N ASN A 79 9.62 7.61 -9.58
CA ASN A 79 8.41 7.56 -10.42
C ASN A 79 8.69 6.79 -11.71
N GLU A 80 9.91 6.95 -12.24
CA GLU A 80 10.36 6.30 -13.46
C GLU A 80 10.46 4.77 -13.30
N ASP A 81 10.93 4.29 -12.15
CA ASP A 81 11.00 2.85 -11.87
C ASP A 81 9.64 2.27 -11.52
N LEU A 82 8.81 3.02 -10.77
CA LEU A 82 7.47 2.57 -10.42
C LEU A 82 6.56 2.47 -11.64
N ALA A 83 6.72 3.35 -12.64
CA ALA A 83 6.00 3.29 -13.91
C ALA A 83 6.27 2.01 -14.72
N LYS A 84 7.36 1.28 -14.43
CA LYS A 84 7.68 -0.01 -15.04
C LYS A 84 6.84 -1.16 -14.49
N ILE A 85 6.07 -0.92 -13.43
CA ILE A 85 5.22 -1.90 -12.76
C ILE A 85 3.75 -1.62 -13.15
N PRO A 86 3.02 -2.61 -13.69
CA PRO A 86 1.63 -2.44 -14.08
C PRO A 86 0.75 -2.07 -12.88
N VAL A 87 -0.22 -1.18 -13.09
CA VAL A 87 -1.15 -0.75 -12.05
C VAL A 87 -2.27 -1.78 -11.87
N GLY A 88 -2.57 -2.11 -10.62
CA GLY A 88 -3.71 -2.92 -10.21
C GLY A 88 -4.87 -2.05 -9.76
N PHE A 89 -6.08 -2.54 -9.94
CA PHE A 89 -7.30 -1.82 -9.58
C PHE A 89 -8.00 -2.52 -8.43
N SER A 90 -8.29 -1.77 -7.37
CA SER A 90 -9.06 -2.26 -6.23
C SER A 90 -10.54 -1.91 -6.44
N THR A 91 -11.44 -2.86 -6.18
CA THR A 91 -12.88 -2.63 -6.24
C THR A 91 -13.36 -1.89 -4.99
N ASN A 92 -13.16 -0.58 -4.97
CA ASN A 92 -13.63 0.31 -3.91
C ASN A 92 -14.75 1.21 -4.44
N ASN A 93 -15.77 1.48 -3.62
CA ASN A 93 -16.78 2.52 -3.91
C ASN A 93 -16.21 3.91 -3.61
N ASN A 94 -15.01 4.19 -4.12
CA ASN A 94 -14.37 5.50 -4.04
C ASN A 94 -15.06 6.47 -5.00
N LEU A 95 -14.81 7.77 -4.80
CA LEU A 95 -15.22 8.78 -5.76
C LEU A 95 -14.48 8.53 -7.09
N ASP A 96 -15.24 8.60 -8.17
CA ASP A 96 -14.82 8.51 -9.57
C ASP A 96 -15.58 9.65 -10.27
N SER A 97 -14.88 10.74 -10.57
CA SER A 97 -15.51 12.02 -10.94
C SER A 97 -15.91 12.11 -12.40
N ASP A 98 -15.27 11.34 -13.29
CA ASP A 98 -15.62 11.30 -14.71
C ASP A 98 -16.34 10.01 -15.14
N ALA A 99 -16.42 9.01 -14.26
CA ALA A 99 -17.09 7.73 -14.46
C ALA A 99 -16.44 6.85 -15.54
N ASP A 100 -15.11 6.75 -15.53
CA ASP A 100 -14.31 5.83 -16.35
C ASP A 100 -13.92 4.52 -15.61
N TRP A 101 -14.32 4.36 -14.34
CA TRP A 101 -13.98 3.24 -13.45
C TRP A 101 -12.53 3.24 -12.90
N LEU A 102 -11.86 4.38 -12.90
CA LEU A 102 -10.73 4.71 -12.04
C LEU A 102 -11.19 5.60 -10.89
N ASP A 103 -10.64 5.37 -9.71
CA ASP A 103 -10.95 6.23 -8.57
C ASP A 103 -10.06 7.47 -8.55
N ASP A 104 -10.63 8.63 -8.21
CA ASP A 104 -9.96 9.94 -8.19
C ASP A 104 -8.56 9.89 -7.55
N ASN A 105 -8.42 9.14 -6.45
CA ASN A 105 -7.14 9.08 -5.72
C ASN A 105 -6.10 8.24 -6.47
N LEU A 106 -6.50 7.16 -7.11
CA LEU A 106 -5.61 6.38 -7.96
C LEU A 106 -5.18 7.20 -9.16
N GLU A 107 -6.11 7.92 -9.79
CA GLU A 107 -5.83 8.79 -10.93
C GLU A 107 -4.81 9.87 -10.57
N ILE A 108 -5.04 10.57 -9.46
CA ILE A 108 -4.07 11.52 -8.89
C ILE A 108 -2.71 10.83 -8.67
N ALA A 109 -2.69 9.61 -8.13
CA ALA A 109 -1.47 8.87 -7.82
C ALA A 109 -0.70 8.43 -9.07
N ILE A 110 -1.37 8.05 -10.15
CA ILE A 110 -0.75 7.64 -11.42
C ILE A 110 -0.52 8.83 -12.38
N GLY A 111 -1.13 9.98 -12.12
CA GLY A 111 -0.95 11.22 -12.85
C GLY A 111 -1.98 11.52 -13.93
N THR A 112 -3.08 10.76 -14.01
CA THR A 112 -4.21 11.03 -14.91
C THR A 112 -5.10 12.16 -14.36
N ASP A 113 -5.91 12.76 -15.24
CA ASP A 113 -6.86 13.82 -14.89
C ASP A 113 -8.20 13.22 -14.49
N LYS A 114 -8.46 13.19 -13.18
CA LYS A 114 -9.69 12.66 -12.55
C LYS A 114 -11.03 13.18 -13.09
N ASN A 115 -11.03 14.23 -13.91
CA ASN A 115 -12.23 14.82 -14.49
C ASN A 115 -12.35 14.52 -16.00
N LYS A 116 -11.49 13.65 -16.55
CA LYS A 116 -11.45 13.28 -17.95
C LYS A 116 -11.17 11.79 -18.09
N LYS A 117 -12.15 11.10 -18.66
CA LYS A 117 -12.03 9.67 -18.98
C LYS A 117 -10.80 9.34 -19.81
N ASP A 118 -10.41 10.25 -20.70
CA ASP A 118 -9.28 10.14 -21.62
C ASP A 118 -8.39 11.36 -21.37
N THR A 119 -7.31 11.14 -20.62
CA THR A 119 -6.43 12.22 -20.15
C THR A 119 -5.61 12.83 -21.28
N ASP A 120 -5.09 12.01 -22.19
CA ASP A 120 -4.22 12.44 -23.28
C ASP A 120 -4.97 12.75 -24.60
N ALA A 121 -6.29 12.52 -24.61
CA ALA A 121 -7.24 12.78 -25.69
C ALA A 121 -6.93 12.00 -26.98
N ASP A 122 -6.42 10.77 -26.86
CA ASP A 122 -6.10 9.90 -28.01
C ASP A 122 -7.27 9.02 -28.48
N GLY A 123 -8.40 9.06 -27.76
CA GLY A 123 -9.64 8.36 -28.08
C GLY A 123 -9.89 7.09 -27.26
N TYR A 124 -9.05 6.79 -26.27
CA TYR A 124 -9.23 5.67 -25.35
C TYR A 124 -9.33 6.14 -23.90
N ASP A 125 -10.27 5.58 -23.14
CA ASP A 125 -10.36 5.90 -21.70
C ASP A 125 -9.11 5.38 -20.95
N ASP A 126 -8.61 6.13 -19.97
CA ASP A 126 -7.41 5.86 -19.17
C ASP A 126 -7.47 4.45 -18.55
N LYS A 127 -8.65 4.05 -18.04
CA LYS A 127 -8.89 2.70 -17.52
C LYS A 127 -8.58 1.61 -18.54
N ILE A 128 -9.04 1.81 -19.78
CA ILE A 128 -8.93 0.85 -20.87
C ILE A 128 -7.48 0.73 -21.29
N GLU A 129 -6.78 1.86 -21.39
CA GLU A 129 -5.37 1.90 -21.71
C GLU A 129 -4.52 1.17 -20.69
N LEU A 130 -4.68 1.48 -19.40
CA LEU A 130 -3.96 0.81 -18.31
C LEU A 130 -4.23 -0.70 -18.28
N THR A 131 -5.48 -1.11 -18.52
CA THR A 131 -5.85 -2.54 -18.58
C THR A 131 -5.24 -3.23 -19.81
N SER A 132 -5.04 -2.49 -20.89
CA SER A 132 -4.48 -2.97 -22.16
C SER A 132 -2.96 -2.80 -22.27
N GLY A 133 -2.31 -2.19 -21.26
CA GLY A 133 -0.86 -1.95 -21.22
C GLY A 133 -0.40 -0.75 -22.06
N TYR A 134 -1.27 0.22 -22.30
CA TYR A 134 -1.00 1.50 -22.95
C TYR A 134 -0.74 2.60 -21.92
N ASN A 135 -0.19 3.72 -22.39
CA ASN A 135 0.21 4.84 -21.53
C ASN A 135 -0.86 5.95 -21.57
N PRO A 136 -1.62 6.17 -20.48
CA PRO A 136 -2.71 7.16 -20.48
C PRO A 136 -2.26 8.62 -20.44
N LEU A 137 -0.96 8.87 -20.51
CA LEU A 137 -0.36 10.20 -20.48
C LEU A 137 0.38 10.52 -21.78
N GLY A 138 0.17 9.74 -22.83
CA GLY A 138 0.75 9.98 -24.14
C GLY A 138 0.94 8.69 -24.95
N ALA A 139 1.19 8.86 -26.24
CA ALA A 139 1.21 7.77 -27.21
C ALA A 139 2.03 6.52 -26.83
N GLY A 140 1.45 5.36 -27.12
CA GLY A 140 2.14 4.07 -27.18
C GLY A 140 1.94 3.18 -25.96
N LYS A 141 2.76 2.12 -25.88
CA LYS A 141 2.67 1.14 -24.78
C LYS A 141 3.36 1.65 -23.53
N GLN A 142 2.82 1.31 -22.37
CA GLN A 142 3.49 1.53 -21.10
C GLN A 142 4.79 0.72 -21.05
N ALA A 143 5.88 1.35 -20.62
CA ALA A 143 7.21 0.75 -20.57
C ALA A 143 7.38 -0.22 -19.39
N ILE A 144 6.61 -1.32 -19.41
CA ILE A 144 6.63 -2.34 -18.36
C ILE A 144 7.91 -3.19 -18.43
N ASP A 145 8.55 -3.40 -17.28
CA ASP A 145 9.70 -4.30 -17.12
C ASP A 145 9.31 -5.48 -16.23
N ALA A 146 9.03 -6.63 -16.87
CA ALA A 146 8.61 -7.84 -16.18
C ALA A 146 9.69 -8.39 -15.22
N ARG A 147 10.98 -8.25 -15.56
CA ARG A 147 12.07 -8.73 -14.71
C ARG A 147 12.23 -7.85 -13.48
N PHE A 148 12.17 -6.53 -13.67
CA PHE A 148 12.14 -5.58 -12.56
C PHE A 148 10.95 -5.84 -11.64
N THR A 149 9.77 -6.05 -12.21
CA THR A 149 8.55 -6.35 -11.45
C THR A 149 8.71 -7.63 -10.64
N GLN A 150 9.17 -8.72 -11.26
CA GLN A 150 9.39 -10.00 -10.57
C GLN A 150 10.43 -9.91 -9.44
N ASN A 151 11.55 -9.21 -9.66
CA ASN A 151 12.58 -9.03 -8.65
C ASN A 151 12.13 -8.19 -7.44
N ASN A 152 11.03 -7.47 -7.59
CA ASN A 152 10.47 -6.62 -6.56
C ASN A 152 9.13 -7.13 -6.03
N ALA A 153 8.71 -8.31 -6.46
CA ALA A 153 7.46 -8.93 -6.04
C ALA A 153 7.31 -8.92 -4.52
N GLY A 154 6.16 -8.46 -4.04
CA GLY A 154 5.81 -8.45 -2.64
C GLY A 154 6.34 -7.27 -1.84
N LYS A 155 7.17 -6.41 -2.43
CA LYS A 155 7.64 -5.20 -1.76
C LYS A 155 6.52 -4.19 -1.63
N ILE A 156 6.61 -3.40 -0.57
CA ILE A 156 5.89 -2.15 -0.44
C ILE A 156 6.83 -1.04 -0.90
N PHE A 157 6.34 -0.18 -1.79
CA PHE A 157 7.10 0.93 -2.34
C PHE A 157 6.56 2.25 -1.82
N LEU A 158 7.48 3.18 -1.57
CA LEU A 158 7.18 4.58 -1.30
C LEU A 158 7.74 5.46 -2.40
N GLN A 159 6.88 6.22 -3.07
CA GLN A 159 7.33 7.21 -4.05
C GLN A 159 8.15 8.30 -3.35
N VAL A 160 9.37 8.56 -3.81
CA VAL A 160 10.29 9.51 -3.16
C VAL A 160 10.26 10.94 -3.74
N LYS A 161 9.53 11.18 -4.84
CA LYS A 161 9.54 12.45 -5.61
C LYS A 161 8.14 13.02 -5.92
N LYS A 162 7.11 12.41 -5.34
CA LYS A 162 5.70 12.79 -5.41
C LYS A 162 5.16 12.68 -3.98
N ASN A 163 3.85 12.53 -3.75
CA ASN A 163 3.18 12.73 -2.46
C ASN A 163 3.50 11.69 -1.36
N GLY A 164 4.60 10.95 -1.50
CA GLY A 164 4.94 9.84 -0.64
C GLY A 164 3.91 8.72 -0.77
N GLU A 165 3.33 8.50 -1.95
CA GLU A 165 2.36 7.45 -2.17
C GLU A 165 2.97 6.07 -1.88
N ALA A 166 2.18 5.23 -1.19
CA ALA A 166 2.55 3.86 -0.90
C ALA A 166 1.90 2.89 -1.90
N TRP A 167 2.62 1.83 -2.26
CA TRP A 167 2.15 0.83 -3.22
C TRP A 167 2.54 -0.56 -2.79
N TYR A 168 1.62 -1.52 -2.81
CA TYR A 168 1.93 -2.93 -2.64
C TYR A 168 2.09 -3.59 -3.99
N LEU A 169 3.27 -4.13 -4.30
CA LEU A 169 3.47 -4.95 -5.48
C LEU A 169 3.06 -6.40 -5.19
N GLU A 170 1.89 -6.82 -5.66
CA GLU A 170 1.34 -8.12 -5.32
C GLU A 170 2.08 -9.26 -6.07
N PRO A 171 2.60 -10.28 -5.36
CA PRO A 171 3.49 -11.29 -5.95
C PRO A 171 2.89 -12.16 -7.05
N ILE A 172 1.58 -12.37 -7.11
CA ILE A 172 0.95 -13.28 -8.07
C ILE A 172 0.58 -12.57 -9.37
N THR A 173 -0.19 -11.50 -9.26
CA THR A 173 -0.67 -10.66 -10.36
C THR A 173 0.43 -9.78 -10.94
N GLN A 174 1.53 -9.57 -10.20
CA GLN A 174 2.65 -8.70 -10.61
C GLN A 174 2.18 -7.28 -10.92
N LYS A 175 1.17 -6.80 -10.18
CA LYS A 175 0.63 -5.45 -10.27
C LYS A 175 0.85 -4.69 -8.97
N ARG A 176 1.05 -3.38 -9.07
CA ARG A 176 1.09 -2.48 -7.92
C ARG A 176 -0.30 -1.98 -7.55
N TYR A 177 -0.67 -2.11 -6.29
CA TYR A 177 -1.93 -1.64 -5.75
C TYR A 177 -1.69 -0.44 -4.85
N PHE A 178 -2.47 0.60 -5.06
CA PHE A 178 -2.35 1.84 -4.33
C PHE A 178 -2.73 1.66 -2.86
N LEU A 179 -1.89 2.18 -1.97
CA LEU A 179 -2.07 2.17 -0.51
C LEU A 179 -2.17 3.62 -0.01
N GLY A 180 -2.95 4.47 -0.69
CA GLY A 180 -3.03 5.90 -0.37
C GLY A 180 -3.72 6.21 0.95
N ARG A 181 -4.73 5.43 1.33
CA ARG A 181 -5.52 5.61 2.56
C ARG A 181 -5.67 4.29 3.32
N PRO A 182 -6.04 4.33 4.62
CA PRO A 182 -6.30 3.12 5.39
C PRO A 182 -7.35 2.19 4.75
N SER A 183 -8.39 2.74 4.12
CA SER A 183 -9.41 1.96 3.40
C SER A 183 -8.84 1.21 2.19
N ASP A 184 -7.89 1.80 1.47
CA ASP A 184 -7.24 1.19 0.31
C ASP A 184 -6.31 0.04 0.77
N ALA A 185 -5.54 0.28 1.83
CA ALA A 185 -4.71 -0.76 2.45
C ALA A 185 -5.56 -1.92 2.98
N PHE A 186 -6.70 -1.63 3.61
CA PHE A 186 -7.65 -2.66 4.05
C PHE A 186 -8.20 -3.48 2.89
N GLN A 187 -8.56 -2.83 1.77
CA GLN A 187 -9.02 -3.56 0.60
C GLN A 187 -7.93 -4.48 0.02
N VAL A 188 -6.68 -4.00 -0.05
CA VAL A 188 -5.53 -4.81 -0.48
C VAL A 188 -5.37 -6.04 0.42
N MET A 189 -5.43 -5.85 1.75
CA MET A 189 -5.35 -6.96 2.70
C MET A 189 -6.49 -7.97 2.53
N ARG A 190 -7.72 -7.50 2.31
CA ARG A 190 -8.88 -8.38 2.08
C ARG A 190 -8.82 -9.13 0.75
N THR A 191 -8.30 -8.47 -0.30
CA THR A 191 -8.28 -9.02 -1.65
C THR A 191 -7.17 -10.05 -1.83
N PHE A 192 -5.99 -9.79 -1.26
CA PHE A 192 -4.79 -10.62 -1.46
C PHE A 192 -4.36 -11.41 -0.23
N GLY A 193 -5.08 -11.27 0.87
CA GLY A 193 -4.82 -12.00 2.10
C GLY A 193 -4.93 -13.51 1.89
N LEU A 194 -3.83 -14.22 2.10
CA LEU A 194 -3.77 -15.68 2.03
C LEU A 194 -4.03 -16.27 3.42
N GLY A 195 -5.03 -17.14 3.55
CA GLY A 195 -5.29 -17.86 4.79
C GLY A 195 -4.08 -18.69 5.25
N ILE A 196 -3.74 -18.63 6.53
CA ILE A 196 -2.68 -19.42 7.16
C ILE A 196 -3.12 -19.99 8.51
N THR A 197 -2.67 -21.21 8.82
CA THR A 197 -2.89 -21.88 10.12
C THR A 197 -1.96 -21.29 11.18
N ASN A 198 -2.31 -21.45 12.45
CA ASN A 198 -1.46 -21.01 13.56
C ASN A 198 -0.12 -21.75 13.55
N ALA A 199 -0.14 -23.06 13.30
CA ALA A 199 1.05 -23.90 13.26
C ALA A 199 2.03 -23.50 12.14
N ASP A 200 1.53 -23.07 10.98
CA ASP A 200 2.40 -22.60 9.89
C ASP A 200 2.86 -21.16 10.11
N LEU A 201 2.00 -20.30 10.67
CA LEU A 201 2.36 -18.93 11.00
C LEU A 201 3.48 -18.87 12.06
N GLU A 202 3.46 -19.76 13.06
CA GLU A 202 4.47 -19.86 14.12
C GLU A 202 5.88 -20.18 13.58
N LYS A 203 5.99 -20.86 12.43
CA LYS A 203 7.27 -21.19 11.79
C LYS A 203 7.96 -19.95 11.21
N ILE A 204 7.23 -18.86 11.01
CA ILE A 204 7.77 -17.63 10.45
C ILE A 204 8.32 -16.76 11.60
N PRO A 205 9.60 -16.36 11.56
CA PRO A 205 10.17 -15.49 12.59
C PRO A 205 9.36 -14.19 12.71
N ALA A 206 8.97 -13.84 13.94
CA ALA A 206 8.38 -12.54 14.23
C ALA A 206 9.47 -11.50 14.47
N ASP A 207 9.21 -10.24 14.11
CA ASP A 207 9.98 -9.11 14.60
C ASP A 207 9.08 -8.05 15.20
N GLN A 208 9.67 -7.19 16.03
CA GLN A 208 9.07 -5.89 16.27
C GLN A 208 9.24 -5.05 15.00
N PRO A 209 8.23 -4.23 14.60
CA PRO A 209 8.43 -3.25 13.56
C PRO A 209 9.71 -2.45 13.83
N PRO A 210 10.54 -2.14 12.81
CA PRO A 210 11.67 -1.26 13.01
C PRO A 210 11.21 0.01 13.74
N VAL A 211 11.88 0.35 14.85
CA VAL A 211 11.60 1.57 15.63
C VAL A 211 11.53 2.73 14.65
N ALA A 212 10.42 3.47 14.64
CA ALA A 212 10.11 4.51 13.68
C ALA A 212 11.34 5.40 13.39
N ILE A 213 12.03 5.13 12.27
CA ILE A 213 12.97 6.08 11.72
C ILE A 213 12.09 7.17 11.15
N ILE A 214 12.19 8.37 11.73
CA ILE A 214 11.52 9.57 11.26
C ILE A 214 11.97 9.77 9.80
N ILE A 215 11.13 9.39 8.83
CA ILE A 215 11.32 9.83 7.45
C ILE A 215 10.89 11.30 7.44
N PRO A 216 11.82 12.26 7.28
CA PRO A 216 11.43 13.66 7.12
C PRO A 216 10.49 13.78 5.90
N PRO A 217 9.47 14.65 5.93
CA PRO A 217 8.66 14.89 4.74
C PRO A 217 9.58 15.32 3.60
N LEU A 218 9.70 14.48 2.57
CA LEU A 218 10.36 14.85 1.33
C LEU A 218 9.41 15.82 0.61
N THR A 219 9.93 17.01 0.36
CA THR A 219 9.26 18.17 -0.24
C THR A 219 8.59 17.86 -1.58
N ASP A 220 7.29 18.15 -1.70
CA ASP A 220 6.46 17.90 -2.90
C ASP A 220 6.19 19.13 -3.78
N PRO A 221 6.03 18.95 -5.12
CA PRO A 221 5.35 19.89 -5.99
C PRO A 221 3.83 19.57 -6.12
N ILE A 222 3.02 20.61 -5.87
CA ILE A 222 1.59 20.82 -6.16
C ILE A 222 0.57 20.00 -5.34
N ILE A 223 0.63 20.15 -4.03
CA ILE A 223 -0.54 20.10 -3.14
C ILE A 223 -1.12 21.54 -3.09
N THR A 224 -2.45 21.75 -3.04
CA THR A 224 -2.92 23.13 -2.79
C THR A 224 -2.32 23.61 -1.47
N PRO A 225 -1.84 24.86 -1.33
CA PRO A 225 -1.12 25.29 -0.12
C PRO A 225 -1.84 24.92 1.19
N ALA A 226 -3.18 24.93 1.18
CA ALA A 226 -4.03 24.52 2.29
C ALA A 226 -4.06 23.01 2.62
N GLU A 227 -4.01 22.12 1.63
CA GLU A 227 -3.93 20.66 1.84
C GLU A 227 -2.51 20.27 2.29
N ASN A 228 -1.52 21.06 1.87
CA ASN A 228 -0.13 20.93 2.29
C ASN A 228 -0.02 21.22 3.79
N THR A 229 -0.65 22.31 4.26
CA THR A 229 -0.67 22.68 5.69
C THR A 229 -1.16 21.55 6.60
N LEU A 230 -2.28 20.90 6.25
CA LEU A 230 -2.87 19.84 7.09
C LEU A 230 -1.96 18.61 7.18
N SER A 231 -1.38 18.22 6.05
CA SER A 231 -0.50 17.05 5.94
C SER A 231 0.85 17.30 6.63
N LEU A 232 1.40 18.50 6.50
CA LEU A 232 2.64 18.93 7.15
C LEU A 232 2.47 19.11 8.67
N ALA A 233 1.34 19.67 9.12
CA ALA A 233 0.98 19.74 10.54
C ALA A 233 0.90 18.34 11.15
N ALA A 234 0.21 17.41 10.47
CA ALA A 234 0.16 16.02 10.89
C ALA A 234 1.56 15.40 10.96
N ALA A 235 2.43 15.63 9.96
CA ALA A 235 3.80 15.13 9.98
C ALA A 235 4.62 15.66 11.17
N ALA A 236 4.53 16.95 11.46
CA ALA A 236 5.21 17.56 12.60
C ALA A 236 4.69 17.02 13.95
N ILE A 237 3.38 16.79 14.07
CA ILE A 237 2.77 16.16 15.26
C ILE A 237 3.26 14.71 15.41
N ARG A 238 3.31 13.90 14.34
CA ARG A 238 3.86 12.52 14.39
C ARG A 238 5.31 12.50 14.85
N ALA A 239 6.10 13.49 14.42
CA ALA A 239 7.50 13.63 14.79
C ALA A 239 7.70 14.14 16.24
N ALA A 240 6.60 14.42 16.97
CA ALA A 240 6.64 15.04 18.29
C ALA A 240 7.46 16.36 18.32
N SER A 241 7.48 17.09 17.20
CA SER A 241 8.22 18.35 17.07
C SER A 241 7.25 19.52 17.22
N ALA A 242 7.06 20.01 18.45
CA ALA A 242 6.17 21.14 18.73
C ALA A 242 6.59 22.39 17.93
N ALA A 243 7.89 22.68 17.88
CA ALA A 243 8.44 23.80 17.11
C ALA A 243 8.12 23.73 15.61
N SER A 244 8.10 22.53 15.03
CA SER A 244 7.70 22.36 13.62
C SER A 244 6.18 22.34 13.47
N ALA A 245 5.43 21.88 14.46
CA ALA A 245 3.99 21.81 14.37
C ALA A 245 3.38 23.21 14.38
N VAL A 246 3.84 24.09 15.29
CA VAL A 246 3.29 25.45 15.43
C VAL A 246 3.41 26.31 14.17
N SER A 247 4.38 26.04 13.28
CA SER A 247 4.52 26.79 12.02
C SER A 247 3.35 26.58 11.05
N TYR A 248 2.54 25.54 11.26
CA TYR A 248 1.37 25.25 10.43
C TYR A 248 0.06 25.71 11.06
N PHE A 249 0.12 26.36 12.23
CA PHE A 249 -1.04 26.91 12.92
C PHE A 249 -0.93 28.43 13.06
N THR A 250 -2.08 29.09 13.16
CA THR A 250 -2.13 30.52 13.43
C THR A 250 -1.49 30.87 14.78
N PRO A 251 -0.94 32.08 14.97
CA PRO A 251 -0.20 32.44 16.20
C PRO A 251 -0.97 32.23 17.51
N ASN A 252 -2.30 32.38 17.48
CA ASN A 252 -3.16 32.11 18.64
C ASN A 252 -3.24 30.63 19.04
N MET A 253 -2.90 29.71 18.14
CA MET A 253 -2.88 28.27 18.37
C MET A 253 -1.54 27.76 18.88
N HIS A 254 -0.45 28.54 18.81
CA HIS A 254 0.91 28.07 19.18
C HIS A 254 0.97 27.46 20.59
N LYS A 255 0.50 28.19 21.61
CA LYS A 255 0.48 27.71 22.99
C LYS A 255 -0.41 26.46 23.19
N PRO A 256 -1.66 26.41 22.67
CA PRO A 256 -2.45 25.19 22.67
C PRO A 256 -1.72 23.98 22.08
N ILE A 257 -1.06 24.13 20.93
CA ILE A 257 -0.33 23.04 20.27
C ILE A 257 0.85 22.57 21.10
N GLU A 258 1.69 23.49 21.59
CA GLU A 258 2.82 23.17 22.46
C GLU A 258 2.37 22.40 23.70
N TYR A 259 1.32 22.89 24.36
CA TYR A 259 0.76 22.24 25.54
C TYR A 259 0.24 20.84 25.24
N SER A 260 -0.58 20.68 24.19
CA SER A 260 -1.09 19.37 23.77
C SER A 260 0.05 18.41 23.44
N MET A 261 1.07 18.88 22.72
CA MET A 261 2.20 18.03 22.30
C MET A 261 3.12 17.63 23.45
N GLU A 262 3.27 18.46 24.47
CA GLU A 262 4.04 18.14 25.68
C GLU A 262 3.34 17.10 26.57
N HIS A 263 2.00 17.11 26.59
CA HIS A 263 1.20 16.30 27.52
C HIS A 263 0.59 15.04 26.91
N MET A 264 0.60 14.90 25.59
CA MET A 264 0.12 13.70 24.90
C MET A 264 1.20 12.61 24.84
N SER A 265 0.78 11.36 24.97
CA SER A 265 1.66 10.22 24.70
C SER A 265 2.02 10.18 23.20
N LYS A 266 3.13 9.50 22.86
CA LYS A 266 3.52 9.27 21.45
C LYS A 266 2.41 8.58 20.65
N GLU A 267 1.66 7.68 21.28
CA GLU A 267 0.51 6.99 20.67
C GLU A 267 -0.65 7.96 20.42
N SER A 268 -0.99 8.81 21.38
CA SER A 268 -2.02 9.83 21.20
C SER A 268 -1.66 10.85 20.13
N LEU A 269 -0.39 11.25 20.03
CA LEU A 269 0.10 12.13 18.97
C LEU A 269 0.00 11.48 17.58
N LEU A 270 0.30 10.19 17.49
CA LEU A 270 0.16 9.42 16.27
C LEU A 270 -1.31 9.35 15.83
N ILE A 271 -2.21 9.02 16.75
CA ILE A 271 -3.66 8.97 16.50
C ILE A 271 -4.17 10.34 16.01
N LEU A 272 -3.82 11.42 16.73
CA LEU A 272 -4.21 12.77 16.36
C LEU A 272 -3.72 13.15 14.96
N ALA A 273 -2.46 12.88 14.65
CA ALA A 273 -1.91 13.18 13.33
C ALA A 273 -2.54 12.32 12.21
N ASN A 274 -2.92 11.08 12.50
CA ASN A 274 -3.62 10.23 11.54
C ASN A 274 -5.04 10.73 11.28
N ILE A 275 -5.76 11.12 12.33
CA ILE A 275 -7.08 11.76 12.20
C ILE A 275 -6.94 13.02 11.33
N LEU A 276 -5.92 13.83 11.60
CA LEU A 276 -5.67 15.07 10.88
C LEU A 276 -5.38 14.82 9.39
N SER A 277 -4.38 13.99 9.08
CA SER A 277 -3.99 13.68 7.70
C SER A 277 -5.00 12.84 6.92
N GLY A 278 -5.84 12.06 7.59
CA GLY A 278 -6.92 11.29 6.98
C GLY A 278 -8.21 12.09 6.75
N SER A 279 -8.23 13.38 7.10
CA SER A 279 -9.43 14.21 6.98
C SER A 279 -9.75 14.55 5.52
N THR A 280 -11.03 14.48 5.17
CA THR A 280 -11.52 14.75 3.81
C THR A 280 -12.09 16.16 3.71
N LEU A 281 -11.84 16.84 2.59
CA LEU A 281 -12.38 18.18 2.33
C LEU A 281 -13.92 18.13 2.30
N LYS A 282 -14.56 19.00 3.10
CA LYS A 282 -16.03 19.13 3.19
C LYS A 282 -16.53 20.44 2.61
N SER A 283 -15.75 21.51 2.71
CA SER A 283 -16.07 22.79 2.10
C SER A 283 -14.80 23.57 1.77
N SER A 284 -14.86 24.38 0.71
CA SER A 284 -13.75 25.18 0.22
C SER A 284 -14.25 26.53 -0.29
N THR A 285 -13.67 27.61 0.21
CA THR A 285 -13.81 28.97 -0.30
C THR A 285 -12.43 29.51 -0.67
N ALA A 286 -12.36 30.73 -1.23
CA ALA A 286 -11.09 31.37 -1.56
C ALA A 286 -10.18 31.60 -0.34
N THR A 287 -10.74 31.66 0.88
CA THR A 287 -10.00 32.00 2.10
C THR A 287 -10.12 30.96 3.22
N LYS A 288 -10.96 29.94 3.07
CA LYS A 288 -11.18 28.93 4.10
C LYS A 288 -11.46 27.56 3.51
N LYS A 289 -10.82 26.54 4.06
CA LYS A 289 -11.11 25.14 3.81
C LYS A 289 -11.50 24.44 5.10
N THR A 290 -12.49 23.56 5.02
CA THR A 290 -12.92 22.72 6.14
C THR A 290 -12.74 21.27 5.78
N TYR A 291 -11.99 20.55 6.59
CA TYR A 291 -11.78 19.11 6.48
C TYR A 291 -12.51 18.42 7.63
N ALA A 292 -12.93 17.17 7.42
CA ALA A 292 -13.52 16.38 8.48
C ALA A 292 -13.11 14.91 8.42
N ASN A 293 -13.06 14.31 9.60
CA ASN A 293 -12.83 12.88 9.79
C ASN A 293 -13.86 12.32 10.80
N GLU A 294 -14.26 11.07 10.62
CA GLU A 294 -15.10 10.36 11.57
C GLU A 294 -14.22 9.57 12.52
N VAL A 295 -14.34 9.86 13.82
CA VAL A 295 -13.64 9.13 14.87
C VAL A 295 -14.66 8.34 15.68
N TYR A 296 -14.31 7.12 16.06
CA TYR A 296 -15.10 6.32 16.98
C TYR A 296 -14.57 6.50 18.39
N PHE A 297 -15.45 6.94 19.30
CA PHE A 297 -15.10 7.14 20.70
C PHE A 297 -16.28 6.70 21.58
N GLN A 298 -16.01 5.91 22.62
CA GLN A 298 -17.02 5.38 23.55
C GLN A 298 -18.22 4.68 22.88
N GLY A 299 -18.01 4.06 21.71
CA GLY A 299 -19.06 3.34 20.99
C GLY A 299 -19.90 4.20 20.05
N GLU A 300 -19.63 5.52 19.98
CA GLU A 300 -20.33 6.45 19.11
C GLU A 300 -19.39 7.04 18.04
N LYS A 301 -19.98 7.39 16.90
CA LYS A 301 -19.28 8.13 15.83
C LYS A 301 -19.32 9.62 16.14
N HIS A 302 -18.17 10.26 16.13
CA HIS A 302 -18.04 11.71 16.24
C HIS A 302 -17.34 12.26 15.00
N THR A 303 -17.82 13.40 14.49
CA THR A 303 -17.14 14.11 13.40
C THR A 303 -16.20 15.16 13.98
N VAL A 304 -14.90 15.00 13.71
CA VAL A 304 -13.88 16.01 14.00
C VAL A 304 -13.72 16.90 12.76
N ARG A 305 -13.58 18.21 12.97
CA ARG A 305 -13.41 19.18 11.87
C ARG A 305 -12.14 20.00 12.05
N PHE A 306 -11.42 20.19 10.96
CA PHE A 306 -10.22 21.01 10.91
C PHE A 306 -10.42 22.14 9.90
N HIS A 307 -9.99 23.33 10.28
CA HIS A 307 -10.12 24.52 9.45
C HIS A 307 -8.74 25.03 9.08
N VAL A 308 -8.57 25.30 7.81
CA VAL A 308 -7.37 25.96 7.27
C VAL A 308 -7.81 27.25 6.64
N GLU A 309 -7.22 28.36 7.07
CA GLU A 309 -7.60 29.70 6.62
C GLU A 309 -6.40 30.43 6.01
N LYS A 310 -6.68 31.15 4.92
CA LYS A 310 -5.70 31.95 4.20
C LYS A 310 -5.43 33.24 4.95
N GLN A 311 -4.17 33.47 5.26
CA GLN A 311 -3.66 34.62 5.98
C GLN A 311 -3.41 35.80 5.02
N PRO A 312 -3.25 37.04 5.54
CA PRO A 312 -2.99 38.23 4.71
C PRO A 312 -1.71 38.17 3.86
N ASP A 313 -0.73 37.37 4.28
CA ASP A 313 0.53 37.08 3.57
C ASP A 313 0.41 35.93 2.57
N GLU A 314 -0.84 35.49 2.28
CA GLU A 314 -1.20 34.40 1.39
C GLU A 314 -0.85 32.99 1.89
N GLU A 315 -0.28 32.86 3.09
CA GLU A 315 -0.05 31.56 3.73
C GLU A 315 -1.36 30.91 4.19
N TRP A 316 -1.41 29.58 4.21
CA TRP A 316 -2.56 28.84 4.73
C TRP A 316 -2.19 28.22 6.07
N LEU A 317 -2.91 28.57 7.12
CA LEU A 317 -2.64 28.09 8.47
C LEU A 317 -3.87 27.42 9.08
N MET A 318 -3.64 26.40 9.88
CA MET A 318 -4.67 25.76 10.68
C MET A 318 -5.12 26.69 11.81
N THR A 319 -6.43 26.83 11.98
CA THR A 319 -7.01 27.68 13.03
C THR A 319 -7.53 26.90 14.23
N ASN A 320 -7.49 25.57 14.17
CA ASN A 320 -7.85 24.68 15.28
C ASN A 320 -7.10 23.35 15.22
N LEU A 321 -7.06 22.65 16.36
CA LEU A 321 -6.64 21.26 16.50
C LEU A 321 -7.73 20.48 17.24
#